data_AF-A0A9P6Z046-F1
#
_entry.id   AF-A0A9P6Z046-F1
#
_cell.length_a   1.000
_cell.length_b   1.000
_cell.length_c   1.000
_cell.angle_alpha   90.00
_cell.angle_beta   90.00
_cell.angle_gamma   90.00
#
_symmetry.space_group_name_H-M   'P 1'
#
loop_
_entity.id
_entity.type
_entity.pdbx_description
1 polymer ?
#
loop_
_entity_poly.entity_id
_entity_poly.type
_entity_poly.pdbx_seq_one_letter_code
_entity_poly.pdbx_strand_id
1 'polypeptide(L)'
;MHHNSKQLQQLQADLAAAMLRYATVNHRHPTFSIWTHHIANRFLSLSRSSPSSYKRFPSPNNASTSLPKIAKPKRDKSQPSLTAIARQFSSPSKPTSFKLIHVPIRHCLSLQQLRSSVCRLHVNTRRILDIHYSDRNLVSFLTHIGYETEIRLQLSKFNITVRCNFDPLDPSIIRDPTLINEPIDRRLQHAR
;
A
#
# COMPACT_ATOMS: atom_id res chain seq x y z
N MET A 1 35.00 25.29 -43.33
CA MET A 1 33.76 24.66 -42.79
C MET A 1 34.10 23.50 -41.83
N HIS A 2 34.72 23.77 -40.67
CA HIS A 2 35.22 22.71 -39.75
C HIS A 2 34.74 22.84 -38.28
N HIS A 3 33.80 23.74 -38.00
CA HIS A 3 33.34 24.01 -36.63
C HIS A 3 32.18 23.12 -36.17
N ASN A 4 31.35 22.63 -37.09
CA ASN A 4 30.10 21.95 -36.74
C ASN A 4 30.30 20.46 -36.35
N SER A 5 31.31 19.80 -36.94
CA SER A 5 31.62 18.40 -36.61
C SER A 5 32.12 18.22 -35.18
N LYS A 6 32.92 19.16 -34.67
CA LYS A 6 33.41 19.14 -33.29
C LYS A 6 32.30 19.29 -32.26
N GLN A 7 31.29 20.14 -32.55
CA GLN A 7 30.13 20.31 -31.68
C GLN A 7 29.25 19.06 -31.65
N LEU A 8 29.01 18.44 -32.80
CA LEU A 8 28.29 17.17 -32.89
C LEU A 8 28.98 16.07 -32.09
N GLN A 9 30.32 15.98 -32.21
CA GLN A 9 31.10 14.98 -31.49
C GLN A 9 31.10 15.23 -29.97
N GLN A 10 31.13 16.50 -29.54
CA GLN A 10 30.99 16.85 -28.13
C GLN A 10 29.62 16.50 -27.57
N LEU A 11 28.54 16.79 -28.30
CA LEU A 11 27.18 16.42 -27.89
C LEU A 11 27.01 14.90 -27.77
N GLN A 12 27.63 14.13 -28.65
CA GLN A 12 27.60 12.68 -28.60
C GLN A 12 28.40 12.12 -27.41
N ALA A 13 29.54 12.75 -27.08
CA ALA A 13 30.33 12.42 -25.89
C ALA A 13 29.56 12.75 -24.59
N ASP A 14 28.90 13.90 -24.53
CA ASP A 14 28.11 14.32 -23.37
C ASP A 14 26.89 13.43 -23.16
N LEU A 15 26.22 13.00 -24.25
CA LEU A 15 25.11 12.05 -24.20
C LEU A 15 25.58 10.68 -23.71
N ALA A 16 26.72 10.18 -24.19
CA ALA A 16 27.31 8.94 -23.71
C ALA A 16 27.71 9.01 -22.22
N ALA A 17 28.28 10.14 -21.78
CA ALA A 17 28.63 10.37 -20.38
C ALA A 17 27.38 10.43 -19.48
N ALA A 18 26.30 11.07 -19.95
CA ALA A 18 25.02 11.10 -19.24
C ALA A 18 24.42 9.69 -19.12
N MET A 19 24.44 8.89 -20.18
CA MET A 19 23.97 7.50 -20.16
C MET A 19 24.78 6.61 -19.19
N LEU A 20 26.10 6.78 -19.12
CA LEU A 20 26.94 6.07 -18.14
C LEU A 20 26.62 6.47 -16.69
N ARG A 21 26.30 7.74 -16.44
CA ARG A 21 25.87 8.22 -15.10
C ARG A 21 24.53 7.63 -14.67
N TYR A 22 23.58 7.48 -15.60
CA TYR A 22 22.32 6.78 -15.31
C TYR A 22 22.53 5.27 -15.06
N ALA A 23 23.46 4.63 -15.77
CA ALA A 23 23.78 3.22 -15.53
C ALA A 23 24.47 2.99 -14.16
N THR A 24 25.32 3.91 -13.71
CA THR A 24 26.00 3.80 -12.40
C THR A 24 25.05 4.03 -11.21
N VAL A 25 24.00 4.84 -11.37
CA VAL A 25 22.95 5.00 -10.35
C VAL A 25 22.16 3.69 -10.14
N ASN A 26 22.06 2.85 -11.17
CA ASN A 26 21.35 1.56 -11.09
C ASN A 26 22.18 0.40 -10.52
N HIS A 27 23.44 0.62 -10.12
CA HIS A 27 24.30 -0.41 -9.52
C HIS A 27 24.43 -0.34 -7.99
N ARG A 28 23.53 0.38 -7.30
CA ARG A 28 23.37 0.27 -5.83
C ARG A 28 22.23 -0.66 -5.38
N HIS A 29 21.81 -1.58 -6.24
CA HIS A 29 21.06 -2.76 -5.82
C HIS A 29 21.75 -4.01 -6.37
N PRO A 30 22.22 -4.93 -5.51
CA PRO A 30 22.65 -6.22 -5.99
C PRO A 30 21.44 -6.92 -6.61
N THR A 31 21.64 -7.37 -7.84
CA THR A 31 20.81 -8.36 -8.53
C THR A 31 20.52 -9.52 -7.58
N PHE A 32 19.26 -9.72 -7.23
CA PHE A 32 18.83 -11.03 -6.74
C PHE A 32 18.25 -11.81 -7.92
N SER A 33 19.07 -12.77 -8.32
CA SER A 33 18.76 -13.84 -9.25
C SER A 33 17.42 -14.49 -8.94
N ILE A 34 16.73 -14.81 -10.03
CA ILE A 34 15.56 -15.68 -10.10
C ILE A 34 15.92 -17.02 -9.42
N TRP A 35 15.29 -17.32 -8.28
CA TRP A 35 15.28 -18.66 -7.71
C TRP A 35 13.83 -19.14 -7.69
N THR A 36 13.52 -20.01 -8.65
CA THR A 36 12.28 -20.76 -8.74
C THR A 36 12.19 -21.75 -7.59
N HIS A 37 11.39 -21.44 -6.57
CA HIS A 37 10.99 -22.43 -5.56
C HIS A 37 9.57 -22.87 -5.84
N HIS A 38 9.51 -24.13 -6.27
CA HIS A 38 8.35 -24.99 -6.28
C HIS A 38 7.66 -24.94 -4.90
N ILE A 39 6.56 -24.19 -4.80
CA ILE A 39 5.69 -24.22 -3.62
C ILE A 39 4.86 -25.50 -3.73
N ALA A 40 5.31 -26.53 -3.04
CA ALA A 40 4.46 -27.66 -2.70
C ALA A 40 3.37 -27.19 -1.73
N ASN A 41 2.13 -27.50 -2.09
CA ASN A 41 0.92 -27.28 -1.32
C ASN A 41 1.07 -27.73 0.15
N ARG A 42 0.91 -26.79 1.09
CA ARG A 42 0.39 -27.09 2.43
C ARG A 42 -0.80 -26.17 2.71
N PHE A 43 -1.91 -26.49 2.06
CA PHE A 43 -3.22 -26.16 2.61
C PHE A 43 -3.40 -26.99 3.89
N LEU A 44 -3.22 -26.35 5.05
CA LEU A 44 -3.84 -26.84 6.27
C LEU A 44 -5.35 -26.70 6.06
N SER A 45 -6.01 -27.84 5.96
CA SER A 45 -7.46 -27.96 5.90
C SER A 45 -8.07 -27.43 7.20
N LEU A 46 -8.49 -26.16 7.19
CA LEU A 46 -9.42 -25.66 8.18
C LEU A 46 -10.79 -26.24 7.82
N SER A 47 -11.05 -27.46 8.30
CA SER A 47 -12.35 -28.10 8.16
C SER A 47 -13.39 -27.28 8.93
N ARG A 48 -14.18 -26.55 8.15
CA ARG A 48 -15.34 -25.76 8.56
C ARG A 48 -16.41 -26.73 9.05
N SER A 49 -16.49 -26.92 10.37
CA SER A 49 -17.56 -27.66 11.01
C SER A 49 -18.91 -27.01 10.69
N SER A 50 -19.75 -27.75 9.98
CA SER A 50 -21.17 -27.45 9.81
C SER A 50 -21.94 -27.91 11.07
N PRO A 51 -23.12 -27.31 11.36
CA PRO A 51 -23.77 -27.45 12.65
C PRO A 51 -24.32 -28.85 12.88
N SER A 52 -24.05 -29.37 14.08
CA SER A 52 -24.55 -30.64 14.60
C SER A 52 -26.07 -30.64 14.73
N SER A 53 -26.74 -31.62 14.12
CA SER A 53 -28.12 -31.98 14.45
C SER A 53 -28.35 -33.47 14.22
N TYR A 54 -27.93 -34.31 15.18
CA TYR A 54 -28.40 -35.70 15.27
C TYR A 54 -28.62 -36.08 16.73
N LYS A 55 -29.76 -36.73 16.96
CA LYS A 55 -30.32 -37.13 18.25
C LYS A 55 -29.51 -38.24 18.94
N ARG A 56 -29.35 -38.05 20.25
CA ARG A 56 -29.41 -39.02 21.38
C ARG A 56 -29.64 -40.50 21.00
N PHE A 57 -28.78 -41.40 21.49
CA PHE A 57 -29.16 -42.67 22.14
C PHE A 57 -28.13 -43.06 23.23
N PRO A 58 -28.56 -43.58 24.40
CA PRO A 58 -27.68 -43.95 25.53
C PRO A 58 -27.50 -45.48 25.65
N SER A 59 -26.35 -45.96 26.19
CA SER A 59 -26.21 -47.21 26.98
C SER A 59 -24.73 -47.47 27.37
N PRO A 60 -24.39 -48.42 28.27
CA PRO A 60 -24.56 -48.37 29.73
C PRO A 60 -23.20 -48.42 30.46
N ASN A 61 -23.28 -48.22 31.78
CA ASN A 61 -22.24 -48.23 32.82
C ASN A 61 -21.07 -49.20 32.60
N ASN A 62 -19.89 -48.85 33.13
CA ASN A 62 -19.04 -49.72 33.99
C ASN A 62 -17.83 -48.95 34.59
N ALA A 63 -17.68 -49.09 35.91
CA ALA A 63 -16.45 -49.07 36.71
C ALA A 63 -15.57 -47.81 36.81
N SER A 64 -15.48 -47.34 38.06
CA SER A 64 -14.62 -46.35 38.67
C SER A 64 -13.14 -46.38 38.29
N THR A 65 -12.55 -45.22 37.98
CA THR A 65 -11.27 -44.75 38.54
C THR A 65 -11.26 -43.23 38.46
N SER A 66 -11.48 -42.54 39.58
CA SER A 66 -11.37 -41.08 39.64
C SER A 66 -9.89 -40.68 39.71
N LEU A 67 -9.34 -40.22 38.59
CA LEU A 67 -8.08 -39.48 38.59
C LEU A 67 -8.30 -38.08 39.22
N PRO A 68 -7.39 -37.59 40.08
CA PRO A 68 -7.54 -36.27 40.68
C PRO A 68 -7.50 -35.22 39.57
N LYS A 69 -8.63 -34.53 39.41
CA LYS A 69 -8.81 -33.42 38.48
C LYS A 69 -7.91 -32.27 38.94
N ILE A 70 -6.68 -32.21 38.44
CA ILE A 70 -5.80 -31.05 38.61
C ILE A 70 -6.53 -29.86 38.00
N ALA A 71 -7.04 -28.99 38.88
CA ALA A 71 -7.65 -27.74 38.49
C ALA A 71 -6.58 -26.90 37.79
N LYS A 72 -6.80 -26.58 36.51
CA LYS A 72 -5.96 -25.63 35.79
C LYS A 72 -5.98 -24.31 36.57
N PRO A 73 -4.83 -23.71 36.92
CA PRO A 73 -4.82 -22.43 37.60
C PRO A 73 -5.57 -21.42 36.74
N LYS A 74 -6.49 -20.68 37.37
CA LYS A 74 -7.18 -19.56 36.74
C LYS A 74 -6.09 -18.61 36.26
N ARG A 75 -6.00 -18.41 34.94
CA ARG A 75 -5.01 -17.52 34.34
C ARG A 75 -5.37 -16.11 34.79
N ASP A 76 -4.67 -15.59 35.80
CA ASP A 76 -4.79 -14.20 36.18
C ASP A 76 -4.45 -13.35 34.95
N LYS A 77 -5.42 -12.54 34.52
CA LYS A 77 -5.25 -11.59 33.42
C LYS A 77 -4.42 -10.42 33.95
N SER A 78 -3.15 -10.66 34.24
CA SER A 78 -2.20 -9.60 34.58
C SER A 78 -2.06 -8.68 33.37
N GLN A 79 -2.23 -7.38 33.58
CA GLN A 79 -2.08 -6.38 32.52
C GLN A 79 -0.63 -6.41 32.00
N PRO A 80 -0.43 -6.32 30.67
CA PRO A 80 0.92 -6.31 30.11
C PRO A 80 1.70 -5.12 30.66
N SER A 81 2.99 -5.33 30.98
CA SER A 81 3.84 -4.24 31.48
C SER A 81 3.97 -3.13 30.44
N LEU A 82 4.26 -1.90 30.90
CA LEU A 82 4.51 -0.76 30.01
C LEU A 82 5.61 -1.06 28.99
N THR A 83 6.63 -1.85 29.36
CA THR A 83 7.68 -2.31 28.44
C THR A 83 7.12 -3.22 27.35
N ALA A 84 6.19 -4.12 27.67
CA ALA A 84 5.56 -5.00 26.70
C ALA A 84 4.67 -4.21 25.72
N ILE A 85 3.96 -3.19 26.21
CA ILE A 85 3.18 -2.27 25.38
C ILE A 85 4.10 -1.44 24.48
N ALA A 86 5.18 -0.87 25.03
CA ALA A 86 6.14 -0.06 24.27
C ALA A 86 6.81 -0.84 23.13
N ARG A 87 7.09 -2.14 23.32
CA ARG A 87 7.64 -3.01 22.26
C ARG A 87 6.72 -3.14 21.05
N GLN A 88 5.40 -2.92 21.20
CA GLN A 88 4.46 -2.96 20.07
C GLN A 88 4.63 -1.77 19.11
N PHE A 89 5.19 -0.65 19.58
CA PHE A 89 5.45 0.54 18.78
C PHE A 89 6.88 0.58 18.22
N SER A 90 7.65 -0.50 18.36
CA SER A 90 8.98 -0.59 17.76
C SER A 90 8.89 -0.60 16.23
N SER A 91 9.85 0.08 15.58
CA SER A 91 9.85 0.20 14.12
C SER A 91 9.82 -1.16 13.43
N PRO A 92 9.02 -1.31 12.37
CA PRO A 92 9.01 -2.55 11.60
C PRO A 92 10.38 -2.79 10.96
N SER A 93 10.82 -4.05 10.94
CA SER A 93 12.10 -4.45 10.33
C SER A 93 12.18 -4.08 8.84
N LYS A 94 11.04 -4.00 8.14
CA LYS A 94 10.95 -3.57 6.75
C LYS A 94 10.18 -2.26 6.67
N PRO A 95 10.68 -1.24 5.95
CA PRO A 95 9.91 -0.03 5.70
C PRO A 95 8.64 -0.40 4.92
N THR A 96 7.48 -0.07 5.51
CA THR A 96 6.19 -0.25 4.85
C THR A 96 6.00 0.92 3.90
N SER A 97 5.96 0.66 2.60
CA SER A 97 5.76 1.71 1.61
C SER A 97 4.28 1.96 1.35
N PHE A 98 3.94 3.25 1.27
CA PHE A 98 2.61 3.75 0.96
C PHE A 98 2.65 4.54 -0.35
N LYS A 99 1.52 4.60 -1.03
CA LYS A 99 1.39 5.31 -2.30
C LYS A 99 0.05 6.05 -2.38
N LEU A 100 0.10 7.22 -3.01
CA LEU A 100 -1.08 7.97 -3.41
C LEU A 100 -1.56 7.50 -4.79
N ILE A 101 -2.85 7.20 -4.88
CA ILE A 101 -3.53 6.85 -6.12
C ILE A 101 -4.46 7.99 -6.48
N HIS A 102 -4.19 8.67 -7.59
CA HIS A 102 -4.98 9.82 -8.03
C HIS A 102 -6.12 9.39 -8.94
N VAL A 103 -7.34 9.64 -8.52
CA VAL A 103 -8.57 9.25 -9.19
C VAL A 103 -9.35 10.50 -9.60
N PRO A 104 -9.70 10.65 -10.88
CA PRO A 104 -10.47 11.79 -11.34
C PRO A 104 -11.88 11.76 -10.73
N ILE A 105 -12.37 12.92 -10.34
CA ILE A 105 -13.72 13.11 -9.82
C ILE A 105 -14.37 14.31 -10.50
N ARG A 106 -15.68 14.24 -10.76
CA ARG A 106 -16.41 15.31 -11.47
C ARG A 106 -16.62 16.56 -10.61
N HIS A 107 -16.81 16.35 -9.31
CA HIS A 107 -17.02 17.40 -8.32
C HIS A 107 -16.56 16.87 -6.95
N CYS A 108 -16.25 17.79 -6.03
CA CYS A 108 -15.89 17.42 -4.67
C CYS A 108 -17.10 16.78 -3.96
N LEU A 109 -16.87 15.62 -3.35
CA LEU A 109 -17.89 14.90 -2.56
C LEU A 109 -17.60 15.06 -1.06
N SER A 110 -18.61 14.91 -0.21
CA SER A 110 -18.31 14.72 1.21
C SER A 110 -17.52 13.42 1.41
N LEU A 111 -16.65 13.35 2.43
CA LEU A 111 -15.87 12.14 2.70
C LEU A 111 -16.76 10.90 2.88
N GLN A 112 -17.96 11.08 3.44
CA GLN A 112 -18.95 10.00 3.57
C GLN A 112 -19.45 9.53 2.21
N GLN A 113 -19.91 10.45 1.35
CA GLN A 113 -20.39 10.13 0.00
C GLN A 113 -19.31 9.44 -0.85
N LEU A 114 -18.07 9.94 -0.75
CA LEU A 114 -16.94 9.36 -1.46
C LEU A 114 -16.66 7.93 -0.97
N ARG A 115 -16.57 7.71 0.35
CA ARG A 115 -16.37 6.36 0.90
C ARG A 115 -17.51 5.41 0.54
N SER A 116 -18.77 5.88 0.58
CA SER A 116 -19.92 5.09 0.13
C SER A 116 -19.82 4.74 -1.36
N SER A 117 -19.39 5.67 -2.20
CA SER A 117 -19.24 5.46 -3.64
C SER A 117 -18.12 4.47 -3.96
N VAL A 118 -16.95 4.66 -3.34
CA VAL A 118 -15.79 3.75 -3.47
C VAL A 118 -16.14 2.34 -2.99
N CYS A 119 -16.89 2.22 -1.90
CA CYS A 119 -17.41 0.94 -1.40
C CYS A 119 -18.34 0.26 -2.42
N ARG A 120 -19.25 1.02 -3.05
CA ARG A 120 -20.14 0.52 -4.13
C ARG A 120 -19.38 0.08 -5.38
N LEU A 121 -18.18 0.62 -5.63
CA LEU A 121 -17.26 0.17 -6.68
C LEU A 121 -16.47 -1.09 -6.29
N HIS A 122 -16.82 -1.77 -5.19
CA HIS A 122 -16.15 -2.96 -4.68
C HIS A 122 -14.67 -2.75 -4.32
N VAL A 123 -14.30 -1.51 -4.00
CA VAL A 123 -12.98 -1.21 -3.42
C VAL A 123 -13.08 -1.31 -1.90
N ASN A 124 -12.13 -2.00 -1.27
CA ASN A 124 -12.10 -2.14 0.18
C ASN A 124 -11.64 -0.84 0.84
N THR A 125 -12.59 -0.04 1.30
CA THR A 125 -12.35 1.25 1.96
C THR A 125 -11.56 1.12 3.26
N ARG A 126 -11.53 -0.05 3.91
CA ARG A 126 -10.72 -0.29 5.13
C ARG A 126 -9.22 -0.32 4.84
N ARG A 127 -8.83 -0.50 3.57
CA ARG A 127 -7.42 -0.52 3.13
C ARG A 127 -6.96 0.83 2.57
N ILE A 128 -7.86 1.79 2.48
CA ILE A 128 -7.55 3.19 2.19
C ILE A 128 -7.26 3.86 3.54
N LEU A 129 -6.02 4.31 3.73
CA LEU A 129 -5.56 4.93 4.96
C LEU A 129 -6.06 6.36 5.08
N ASP A 130 -5.98 7.11 3.99
CA ASP A 130 -6.46 8.48 3.96
C ASP A 130 -6.94 8.89 2.56
N ILE A 131 -7.70 9.98 2.54
CA ILE A 131 -8.30 10.57 1.34
C ILE A 131 -7.94 12.05 1.32
N HIS A 132 -7.21 12.47 0.28
CA HIS A 132 -6.85 13.87 0.06
C HIS A 132 -7.43 14.40 -1.25
N TYR A 133 -7.91 15.63 -1.26
CA TYR A 133 -8.27 16.32 -2.49
C TYR A 133 -7.04 17.03 -3.03
N SER A 134 -6.35 16.41 -3.98
CA SER A 134 -5.15 17.00 -4.58
C SER A 134 -5.45 18.13 -5.56
N ASP A 135 -6.64 18.14 -6.17
CA ASP A 135 -7.19 19.25 -6.94
C ASP A 135 -8.73 19.18 -6.93
N ARG A 136 -9.43 20.19 -7.49
CA ARG A 136 -10.91 20.27 -7.57
C ARG A 136 -11.54 19.03 -8.19
N ASN A 137 -10.87 18.44 -9.17
CA ASN A 137 -11.38 17.32 -9.95
C ASN A 137 -10.52 16.06 -9.75
N LEU A 138 -9.74 16.02 -8.67
CA LEU A 138 -8.81 14.93 -8.41
C LEU A 138 -8.79 14.58 -6.92
N VAL A 139 -9.14 13.33 -6.63
CA VAL A 139 -9.03 12.76 -5.29
C VAL A 139 -7.89 11.76 -5.22
N SER A 140 -7.23 11.69 -4.08
CA SER A 140 -6.02 10.90 -3.88
C SER A 140 -6.22 9.96 -2.71
N PHE A 141 -6.07 8.67 -2.97
CA PHE A 141 -6.19 7.63 -1.95
C PHE A 141 -4.80 7.23 -1.46
N LEU A 142 -4.53 7.42 -0.18
CA LEU A 142 -3.31 6.91 0.47
C LEU A 142 -3.51 5.44 0.82
N THR A 143 -2.70 4.58 0.22
CA THR A 143 -2.86 3.12 0.32
C THR A 143 -1.52 2.41 0.47
N HIS A 144 -1.53 1.21 1.04
CA HIS A 144 -0.34 0.36 1.05
C HIS A 144 0.01 -0.08 -0.37
N ILE A 145 1.31 -0.12 -0.72
CA ILE A 145 1.76 -0.45 -2.08
C ILE A 145 1.22 -1.80 -2.59
N GLY A 146 1.10 -2.79 -1.71
CA GLY A 146 0.58 -4.12 -2.06
C GLY A 146 -0.93 -4.13 -2.40
N TYR A 147 -1.64 -3.04 -2.16
CA TYR A 147 -3.06 -2.89 -2.49
C TYR A 147 -3.30 -2.03 -3.73
N GLU A 148 -2.25 -1.42 -4.27
CA GLU A 148 -2.32 -0.50 -5.40
C GLU A 148 -2.93 -1.13 -6.65
N THR A 149 -2.50 -2.35 -6.98
CA THR A 149 -2.94 -3.09 -8.15
C THR A 149 -4.41 -3.48 -8.07
N GLU A 150 -4.88 -3.87 -6.87
CA GLU A 150 -6.27 -4.23 -6.65
C GLU A 150 -7.20 -3.02 -6.85
N ILE A 151 -6.86 -1.86 -6.28
CA ILE A 151 -7.64 -0.64 -6.50
C ILE A 151 -7.71 -0.28 -7.97
N ARG A 152 -6.56 -0.29 -8.66
CA ARG A 152 -6.52 0.01 -10.11
C ARG A 152 -7.39 -0.96 -10.91
N LEU A 153 -7.35 -2.24 -10.58
CA LEU A 153 -8.15 -3.26 -11.24
C LEU A 153 -9.65 -3.08 -10.98
N GLN A 154 -10.06 -2.72 -9.77
CA GLN A 154 -11.48 -2.46 -9.50
C GLN A 154 -11.97 -1.21 -10.23
N LEU A 155 -11.18 -0.13 -10.22
CA LEU A 155 -11.52 1.11 -10.93
C LEU A 155 -11.58 0.91 -12.46
N SER A 156 -10.67 0.11 -13.03
CA SER A 156 -10.65 -0.14 -14.48
C SER A 156 -11.89 -0.87 -14.97
N LYS A 157 -12.52 -1.74 -14.16
CA LYS A 157 -13.80 -2.39 -14.50
C LYS A 157 -14.93 -1.39 -14.75
N PHE A 158 -14.84 -0.19 -14.19
CA PHE A 158 -15.81 0.89 -14.38
C PHE A 158 -15.31 1.97 -15.34
N ASN A 159 -14.27 1.69 -16.13
CA ASN A 159 -13.63 2.64 -17.04
C ASN A 159 -13.08 3.90 -16.34
N ILE A 160 -12.72 3.79 -15.07
CA ILE A 160 -12.11 4.88 -14.31
C ILE A 160 -10.59 4.79 -14.48
N THR A 161 -10.03 5.71 -15.26
CA THR A 161 -8.58 5.79 -15.46
C THR A 161 -7.91 6.52 -14.30
N VAL A 162 -7.00 5.83 -13.62
CA VAL A 162 -6.16 6.42 -12.56
C VAL A 162 -5.09 7.30 -13.19
N ARG A 163 -4.90 8.51 -12.66
CA ARG A 163 -3.87 9.46 -13.10
C ARG A 163 -2.52 9.07 -12.48
N CYS A 164 -1.56 8.67 -13.31
CA CYS A 164 -0.24 8.21 -12.85
C CYS A 164 0.79 9.35 -12.71
N ASN A 165 0.66 10.42 -13.49
CA ASN A 165 1.66 11.48 -13.61
C ASN A 165 1.14 12.79 -13.00
N PHE A 166 0.62 12.74 -11.78
CA PHE A 166 0.23 13.97 -11.08
C PHE A 166 1.46 14.57 -10.43
N ASP A 167 1.81 15.79 -10.85
CA ASP A 167 2.84 16.60 -10.22
C ASP A 167 2.17 17.74 -9.44
N PRO A 168 2.25 17.76 -8.10
CA PRO A 168 1.66 18.84 -7.30
C PRO A 168 2.30 20.21 -7.56
N LEU A 169 3.50 20.25 -8.17
CA LEU A 169 4.22 21.48 -8.47
C LEU A 169 3.94 22.01 -9.88
N ASP A 170 3.10 21.32 -10.67
CA ASP A 170 2.74 21.76 -12.01
C ASP A 170 2.06 23.15 -11.94
N PRO A 171 2.60 24.18 -12.63
CA PRO A 171 2.00 25.51 -12.65
C PRO A 171 0.57 25.55 -13.18
N SER A 172 0.14 24.56 -13.96
CA SER A 172 -1.25 24.48 -14.42
C SER A 172 -2.26 24.21 -13.29
N ILE A 173 -1.79 23.64 -12.17
CA ILE A 173 -2.63 23.20 -11.04
C ILE A 173 -2.58 24.25 -9.91
N ILE A 174 -1.48 24.99 -9.80
CA ILE A 174 -1.31 26.06 -8.81
C ILE A 174 -2.22 27.23 -9.18
N ARG A 175 -3.21 27.51 -8.32
CA ARG A 175 -4.17 28.61 -8.51
C ARG A 175 -3.75 29.94 -7.92
N ASP A 176 -2.75 29.93 -7.05
CA ASP A 176 -2.24 31.15 -6.46
C ASP A 176 -1.37 31.88 -7.48
N PRO A 177 -1.79 33.05 -7.99
CA PRO A 177 -1.06 33.78 -9.02
C PRO A 177 0.34 34.21 -8.56
N THR A 178 0.56 34.34 -7.24
CA THR A 178 1.88 34.66 -6.69
C THR A 178 2.84 33.49 -6.86
N LEU A 179 2.37 32.26 -6.62
CA LEU A 179 3.17 31.04 -6.72
C LEU A 179 3.36 30.53 -8.15
N ILE A 180 2.64 31.07 -9.16
CA ILE A 180 2.80 30.66 -10.56
C ILE A 180 4.16 31.11 -11.11
N ASN A 181 4.61 32.31 -10.75
CA ASN A 181 5.83 32.91 -11.28
C ASN A 181 7.06 32.74 -10.36
N GLU A 182 6.88 32.07 -9.22
CA GLU A 182 7.95 31.84 -8.25
C GLU A 182 8.87 30.68 -8.67
N PRO A 183 10.17 30.73 -8.33
CA PRO A 183 11.09 29.63 -8.56
C PRO A 183 10.66 28.35 -7.83
N ILE A 184 11.05 27.20 -8.38
CA ILE A 184 10.66 25.87 -7.89
C ILE A 184 10.96 25.69 -6.39
N ASP A 185 12.08 26.24 -5.91
CA ASP A 185 12.49 26.13 -4.50
C ASP A 185 11.47 26.75 -3.54
N ARG A 186 10.89 27.90 -3.91
CA ARG A 186 9.83 28.56 -3.13
C ARG A 186 8.56 27.73 -3.12
N ARG A 187 8.18 27.16 -4.28
CA ARG A 187 7.00 26.29 -4.41
C ARG A 187 7.14 25.03 -3.56
N LEU A 188 8.35 24.47 -3.48
CA LEU A 188 8.67 23.32 -2.63
C LEU A 188 8.54 23.61 -1.13
N GLN A 189 8.87 24.83 -0.69
CA GLN A 189 8.70 25.22 0.72
C GLN A 189 7.22 25.25 1.12
N HIS A 190 6.34 25.65 0.22
CA HIS A 190 4.91 25.73 0.47
C HIS A 190 4.16 24.39 0.28
N ALA A 191 4.78 23.38 -0.31
CA ALA A 191 4.16 22.09 -0.58
C ALA A 191 4.22 21.09 0.60
N ARG A 192 4.88 21.44 1.71
CA ARG A 192 5.10 20.56 2.87
C ARG A 192 4.11 20.75 4.00
#